data_AF-A0A7L5ZAX3-F1
#
_entry.id   AF-A0A7L5ZAX3-F1
#
_cell.length_a   1.000
_cell.length_b   1.000
_cell.length_c   1.000
_cell.angle_alpha   90.00
_cell.angle_beta   90.00
_cell.angle_gamma   90.00
#
_symmetry.space_group_name_H-M   'P 1'
#
loop_
_entity.id
_entity.type
_entity.pdbx_description
1 polymer ?
#
loop_
_entity_poly.entity_id
_entity_poly.type
_entity_poly.pdbx_seq_one_letter_code
_entity_poly.pdbx_strand_id
1 'polypeptide(L)' 'MAFHDLDNLFPTLVDALVMWVVSVAGVLALGLMIEVLARSFDGVDSRVAAMKVAVYSATAPWVLGVLFLIPAWAFR' A
#
# COMPACT_ATOMS: atom_id res chain seq x y z
N MET A 1 6.72 19.33 -25.70
CA MET A 1 6.32 18.35 -24.67
C MET A 1 4.94 18.75 -24.17
N ALA A 2 3.87 18.51 -24.96
CA ALA A 2 2.55 19.11 -24.67
C ALA A 2 1.31 18.37 -25.22
N PHE A 3 1.45 17.27 -25.97
CA PHE A 3 0.27 16.52 -26.47
C PHE A 3 0.46 14.99 -26.36
N HIS A 4 1.70 14.50 -26.54
CA HIS A 4 2.12 13.11 -26.29
C HIS A 4 2.02 12.66 -24.80
N ASP A 5 1.73 13.58 -23.88
CA ASP A 5 1.55 13.22 -22.47
C ASP A 5 0.09 12.85 -22.15
N LEU A 6 -0.88 13.23 -23.00
CA LEU A 6 -2.31 12.99 -22.78
C LEU A 6 -2.73 11.55 -23.13
N ASP A 7 -2.11 11.00 -24.16
CA ASP A 7 -2.20 9.59 -24.58
C ASP A 7 -1.66 8.63 -23.51
N ASN A 8 -0.73 9.08 -22.68
CA ASN A 8 -0.18 8.29 -21.58
C ASN A 8 -0.97 8.39 -20.26
N LEU A 9 -2.00 9.24 -20.17
CA LEU A 9 -2.77 9.41 -18.92
C LEU A 9 -3.59 8.16 -18.57
N PHE A 10 -4.26 7.56 -19.56
CA PHE A 10 -5.05 6.36 -19.36
C PHE A 10 -4.22 5.17 -18.84
N PRO A 11 -3.13 4.75 -19.51
CA PRO A 11 -2.34 3.62 -19.05
C PRO A 11 -1.69 3.87 -17.69
N THR A 12 -1.18 5.08 -17.43
CA THR A 12 -0.56 5.41 -16.13
C THR A 12 -1.57 5.42 -14.97
N LEU A 13 -2.82 5.83 -15.22
CA LEU A 13 -3.88 5.75 -14.23
C LEU A 13 -4.27 4.29 -13.92
N VAL A 14 -4.33 3.44 -14.94
CA VAL A 14 -4.59 2.00 -14.74
C VAL A 14 -3.48 1.38 -13.90
N ASP A 15 -2.22 1.66 -14.21
CA ASP A 15 -1.09 1.17 -13.44
C ASP A 15 -1.14 1.65 -11.99
N ALA A 16 -1.44 2.92 -11.76
CA ALA A 16 -1.60 3.48 -10.42
C ALA A 16 -2.72 2.77 -9.63
N LEU A 17 -3.85 2.49 -10.27
CA LEU A 17 -4.96 1.75 -9.67
C LEU A 17 -4.58 0.30 -9.34
N VAL A 18 -3.90 -0.40 -10.26
CA VAL A 18 -3.41 -1.76 -10.04
C VAL A 18 -2.46 -1.80 -8.86
N MET A 19 -1.49 -0.88 -8.81
CA MET A 19 -0.53 -0.78 -7.70
C MET A 19 -1.22 -0.49 -6.37
N TRP A 20 -2.26 0.34 -6.36
CA TRP A 20 -3.06 0.60 -5.17
C TRP A 20 -3.81 -0.66 -4.69
N VAL A 21 -4.45 -1.41 -5.60
CA VAL A 21 -5.12 -2.68 -5.26
C VAL A 21 -4.12 -3.70 -4.72
N VAL A 22 -2.95 -3.84 -5.34
CA VAL A 22 -1.87 -4.72 -4.87
C VAL A 22 -1.39 -4.31 -3.48
N SER A 23 -1.28 -3.00 -3.21
CA SER A 23 -0.92 -2.50 -1.89
C SER A 23 -1.94 -2.92 -0.81
N VAL A 24 -3.23 -2.74 -1.08
CA VAL A 24 -4.31 -3.16 -0.15
C VAL A 24 -4.32 -4.68 0.03
N ALA A 25 -4.15 -5.44 -1.06
CA ALA A 25 -4.06 -6.90 -1.01
C ALA A 25 -2.87 -7.37 -0.18
N GLY A 26 -1.72 -6.68 -0.27
CA GLY A 26 -0.55 -6.95 0.57
C GLY A 26 -0.84 -6.76 2.06
N VAL A 27 -1.59 -5.72 2.44
CA VAL A 27 -2.00 -5.50 3.84
C VAL A 27 -2.95 -6.60 4.32
N LEU A 28 -3.89 -7.03 3.49
CA LEU A 28 -4.80 -8.14 3.81
C LEU A 28 -4.02 -9.45 4.00
N ALA A 29 -3.08 -9.75 3.11
CA ALA A 29 -2.21 -10.91 3.21
C ALA A 29 -1.35 -10.88 4.48
N LEU A 30 -0.78 -9.72 4.82
CA LEU A 30 -0.02 -9.51 6.05
C LEU A 30 -0.88 -9.76 7.30
N GLY A 31 -2.13 -9.28 7.32
CA GLY A 31 -3.06 -9.53 8.42
C GLY A 31 -3.30 -11.03 8.64
N LEU A 32 -3.49 -11.80 7.57
CA LEU A 32 -3.64 -13.26 7.65
C LEU A 32 -2.36 -13.94 8.14
N MET A 33 -1.18 -13.48 7.70
CA MET A 33 0.10 -13.98 8.21
C MET A 33 0.23 -13.72 9.71
N ILE A 34 -0.09 -12.52 10.18
CA ILE A 34 -0.02 -12.15 11.60
C ILE A 34 -0.97 -13.03 12.44
N GLU A 35 -2.20 -13.27 11.97
CA GLU A 35 -3.18 -14.13 12.64
C GLU A 35 -2.62 -15.55 12.84
N VAL A 36 -2.09 -16.16 11.76
CA VAL A 36 -1.51 -17.51 11.83
C VAL A 36 -0.27 -17.55 12.73
N LEU A 37 0.58 -16.53 12.66
CA LEU A 37 1.82 -16.46 13.44
C LEU A 37 1.56 -16.11 14.92
N ALA A 38 0.42 -15.51 15.27
CA ALA A 38 0.13 -15.11 16.64
C ALA A 38 0.24 -16.28 17.63
N ARG A 39 -0.28 -17.46 17.28
CA ARG A 39 -0.19 -18.67 18.11
C ARG A 39 1.24 -19.13 18.36
N SER A 40 2.17 -18.90 17.43
CA SER A 40 3.58 -19.26 17.57
C SER A 40 4.34 -18.38 18.57
N PHE A 41 3.80 -17.20 18.88
CA PHE A 41 4.38 -16.23 19.82
C PHE A 41 3.61 -16.12 21.13
N ASP A 42 2.78 -17.13 21.46
CA ASP A 42 1.87 -17.10 22.63
C ASP A 42 0.92 -15.88 22.62
N GLY A 43 0.61 -15.37 21.43
CA GLY A 43 -0.31 -14.26 21.21
C GLY A 43 -1.77 -14.70 21.14
N VAL A 44 -2.68 -13.77 21.44
CA VAL A 44 -4.12 -14.01 21.32
C VAL A 44 -4.51 -14.10 19.84
N ASP A 45 -5.02 -15.26 19.44
CA ASP A 45 -5.54 -15.50 18.09
C ASP A 45 -6.83 -14.68 17.89
N SER A 46 -6.69 -13.53 17.22
CA SER A 46 -7.79 -12.62 16.92
C SER A 46 -7.58 -11.95 15.58
N ARG A 47 -8.40 -12.37 14.60
CA ARG A 47 -8.43 -11.81 13.25
C ARG A 47 -8.54 -10.29 13.21
N VAL A 48 -9.36 -9.71 14.10
CA VAL A 48 -9.55 -8.25 14.18
C VAL A 48 -8.28 -7.57 14.67
N ALA A 49 -7.62 -8.12 15.69
CA ALA A 49 -6.36 -7.56 16.19
C ALA A 49 -5.23 -7.67 15.15
N ALA A 50 -5.09 -8.83 14.51
CA ALA A 50 -4.09 -9.06 13.46
C ALA A 50 -4.25 -8.10 12.28
N MET A 51 -5.49 -7.91 11.80
CA MET A 51 -5.76 -6.97 10.71
C MET A 51 -5.49 -5.52 11.11
N LYS A 52 -5.80 -5.11 12.35
CA LYS A 52 -5.47 -3.77 12.85
C LYS A 52 -3.96 -3.52 12.81
N VAL A 53 -3.16 -4.47 13.31
CA VAL A 53 -1.69 -4.36 13.29
C VAL A 53 -1.19 -4.20 11.85
N ALA A 54 -1.68 -5.03 10.92
CA ALA A 54 -1.30 -4.94 9.50
C ALA A 54 -1.63 -3.56 8.91
N VAL A 55 -2.87 -3.07 9.08
CA VAL A 55 -3.30 -1.77 8.52
C VAL A 55 -2.51 -0.61 9.12
N TYR A 56 -2.31 -0.58 10.44
CA TYR A 56 -1.57 0.52 11.06
C TYR A 56 -0.09 0.51 10.66
N SER A 57 0.52 -0.67 10.50
CA SER A 57 1.91 -0.78 10.03
C SER A 57 2.09 -0.31 8.58
N ALA A 58 1.03 -0.39 7.76
CA ALA A 58 1.04 0.06 6.37
C ALA A 58 0.93 1.60 6.19
N THR A 59 0.69 2.35 7.27
CA THR A 59 0.56 3.81 7.20
C THR A 59 1.81 4.47 6.63
N ALA A 60 3.00 4.05 7.07
CA ALA A 60 4.26 4.63 6.61
C ALA A 60 4.48 4.47 5.09
N PRO A 61 4.39 3.26 4.50
CA PRO A 61 4.53 3.11 3.05
C PRO A 61 3.43 3.83 2.26
N TRP A 62 2.19 3.94 2.77
CA TRP A 62 1.15 4.74 2.11
C TRP A 62 1.44 6.23 2.12
N VAL A 63 1.90 6.77 3.24
CA VAL A 63 2.32 8.18 3.34
C VAL A 63 3.49 8.45 2.39
N LEU A 64 4.49 7.57 2.37
CA LEU A 64 5.58 7.66 1.40
C LEU A 64 5.08 7.59 -0.05
N GLY A 65 4.10 6.74 -0.34
CA GLY A 65 3.46 6.66 -1.65
C GLY A 65 2.84 7.99 -2.10
N VAL A 66 2.17 8.71 -1.19
CA VAL A 66 1.65 10.06 -1.47
C VAL A 66 2.79 11.06 -1.69
N LEU A 67 3.84 11.00 -0.88
CA LEU A 67 4.99 11.90 -1.03
C LEU A 67 5.74 11.68 -2.35
N PHE A 68 5.76 10.46 -2.89
CA PHE A 68 6.35 10.16 -4.20
C PHE A 68 5.55 10.71 -5.39
N LEU A 69 4.31 11.15 -5.19
CA LEU A 69 3.56 11.88 -6.23
C LEU A 69 4.15 13.28 -6.46
N ILE A 70 4.89 13.81 -5.48
CA ILE A 70 5.58 15.09 -5.62
C ILE A 70 6.86 14.85 -6.44
N PRO A 71 7.03 15.53 -7.59
CA PRO A 71 8.23 15.37 -8.39
C PRO A 71 9.47 15.79 -7.59
N ALA A 72 10.55 15.02 -7.64
CA ALA A 72 11.78 15.30 -6.89
C ALA A 72 12.38 16.70 -7.17
N TRP A 73 12.07 17.27 -8.34
CA TRP A 73 12.50 18.61 -8.74
C TRP A 73 11.62 19.75 -8.19
N ALA A 74 10.53 19.47 -7.50
CA ALA A 74 9.70 20.50 -6.87
C ALA A 74 10.40 21.20 -5.69
N PHE A 75 11.49 20.64 -5.19
CA PHE A 75 12.23 21.11 -4.01
C PHE A 75 13.62 21.69 -4.32
N ARG A 76 13.98 21.85 -5.60
CA ARG A 76 15.22 22.50 -6.05
C ARG A 76 14.88 23.77 -6.83
#